data_AF-A0A954IT06-F1
#
_entry.id   AF-A0A954IT06-F1
#
_cell.length_a   1.000
_cell.length_b   1.000
_cell.length_c   1.000
_cell.angle_alpha   90.00
_cell.angle_beta   90.00
_cell.angle_gamma   90.00
#
_symmetry.space_group_name_H-M   'P 1'
#
loop_
_entity.id
_entity.type
_entity.pdbx_description
1 polymer ?
#
loop_
_entity_poly.entity_id
_entity_poly.type
_entity_poly.pdbx_seq_one_letter_code
_entity_poly.pdbx_strand_id
1 'polypeptide(L)'
;MATWDVQQQRYRWSSDDRDPVRYCFVEAPQNSDHPARSFTEAEKKAARHAIEEWNEALKRFAVSKGASDRERIVEGEPCDITLRWEDDSFFRDYRVRNASGDVTHGDDLTGSAGYSDRIGGGSLEEVEGRPGTPYTPGRDLTAFPRSEIYFNLNATAAISDFSGWFVDPTPETDEEFEEVESDTIPAYRQLVARPDGPADNRIDFYTVVKHEFGHMLGFDHDGHAGANGDRGQVMAGGVGAQERRHQVPVQDLHAWAVGARRHLNEHDMRRLEVHYAGAFGPEDGRSRLVRTLFVILLLAIVAALVFVFAI
;
A
#
# COMPACT_ATOMS: atom_id res chain seq x y z
N MET A 1 11.26 -8.60 12.17
CA MET A 1 10.84 -8.40 10.78
C MET A 1 9.41 -7.94 10.78
N ALA A 2 9.04 -6.91 10.02
CA ALA A 2 7.61 -6.60 9.83
C ALA A 2 6.86 -7.91 9.54
N THR A 3 6.00 -8.33 10.47
CA THR A 3 5.38 -9.65 10.40
C THR A 3 4.02 -9.50 9.76
N TRP A 4 3.69 -10.37 8.83
CA TRP A 4 2.33 -10.44 8.33
C TRP A 4 1.38 -10.87 9.45
N ASP A 5 0.41 -10.02 9.79
CA ASP A 5 -0.68 -10.35 10.72
C ASP A 5 -1.84 -10.93 9.90
N VAL A 6 -1.93 -12.27 9.89
CA VAL A 6 -2.95 -13.02 9.14
C VAL A 6 -4.37 -12.60 9.53
N GLN A 7 -4.61 -12.30 10.82
CA GLN A 7 -5.96 -11.94 11.29
C GLN A 7 -6.38 -10.56 10.80
N GLN A 8 -5.43 -9.65 10.68
CA GLN A 8 -5.69 -8.28 10.28
C GLN A 8 -5.46 -8.03 8.79
N GLN A 9 -4.97 -9.05 8.06
CA GLN A 9 -4.55 -8.97 6.66
C GLN A 9 -3.70 -7.72 6.37
N ARG A 10 -2.69 -7.50 7.21
CA ARG A 10 -1.74 -6.39 7.07
C ARG A 10 -0.40 -6.74 7.68
N TYR A 11 0.64 -6.02 7.27
CA TYR A 11 1.90 -6.06 8.02
C TYR A 11 1.70 -5.42 9.40
N ARG A 12 2.32 -6.03 10.39
CA ARG A 12 2.40 -5.53 11.76
C ARG A 12 3.85 -5.23 12.08
N TRP A 13 4.05 -4.05 12.64
CA TRP A 13 5.34 -3.63 13.14
C TRP A 13 5.24 -3.50 14.65
N SER A 14 5.99 -4.32 15.38
CA SER A 14 6.21 -4.13 16.80
C SER A 14 7.34 -3.12 17.05
N SER A 15 7.45 -2.61 18.28
CA SER A 15 8.61 -1.81 18.71
C SER A 15 9.94 -2.56 18.53
N ASP A 16 9.88 -3.89 18.54
CA ASP A 16 11.03 -4.79 18.44
C ASP A 16 11.33 -5.22 16.99
N ASP A 17 10.45 -4.90 16.04
CA ASP A 17 10.70 -5.19 14.63
C ASP A 17 11.76 -4.26 14.05
N ARG A 18 12.83 -4.90 13.57
CA ARG A 18 14.01 -4.25 12.99
C ARG A 18 14.12 -4.43 11.49
N ASP A 19 13.48 -5.45 10.92
CA ASP A 19 13.68 -5.76 9.50
C ASP A 19 12.63 -5.05 8.63
N PRO A 20 13.07 -4.39 7.54
CA PRO A 20 12.20 -3.76 6.56
C PRO A 20 11.34 -4.80 5.82
N VAL A 21 10.16 -4.38 5.32
CA VAL A 21 9.37 -5.20 4.38
C VAL A 21 10.10 -5.22 3.04
N ARG A 22 10.51 -6.37 2.54
CA ARG A 22 11.29 -6.45 1.31
C ARG A 22 10.36 -6.56 0.10
N TYR A 23 10.70 -5.91 -1.00
CA TYR A 23 9.97 -6.08 -2.25
C TYR A 23 10.91 -6.45 -3.39
N CYS A 24 10.34 -7.08 -4.43
CA CYS A 24 11.08 -7.44 -5.64
C CYS A 24 10.21 -7.31 -6.89
N PHE A 25 10.86 -7.00 -8.00
CA PHE A 25 10.28 -7.11 -9.33
C PHE A 25 10.47 -8.54 -9.85
N VAL A 26 9.38 -9.21 -10.21
CA VAL A 26 9.47 -10.56 -10.76
C VAL A 26 9.80 -10.47 -12.24
N GLU A 27 10.88 -11.13 -12.65
CA GLU A 27 11.28 -11.23 -14.05
C GLU A 27 10.42 -12.28 -14.77
N ALA A 28 10.11 -12.05 -16.05
CA ALA A 28 9.37 -13.00 -16.85
C ALA A 28 10.19 -14.28 -17.08
N PRO A 29 9.69 -15.46 -16.67
CA PRO A 29 10.37 -16.72 -16.89
C PRO A 29 10.32 -17.10 -18.37
N GLN A 30 11.35 -17.80 -18.86
CA GLN A 30 11.37 -18.28 -20.25
C GLN A 30 10.29 -19.33 -20.56
N ASN A 31 9.73 -20.00 -19.53
CA ASN A 31 8.85 -21.16 -19.66
C ASN A 31 7.61 -21.10 -18.73
N SER A 32 7.11 -19.92 -18.37
CA SER A 32 5.86 -19.78 -17.63
C SER A 32 5.05 -18.62 -18.19
N ASP A 33 3.73 -18.76 -18.15
CA ASP A 33 2.79 -17.78 -18.68
C ASP A 33 2.71 -16.51 -17.81
N HIS A 34 3.33 -16.53 -16.62
CA HIS A 34 3.31 -15.44 -15.64
C HIS A 34 4.69 -15.19 -14.99
N PRO A 35 5.09 -13.93 -14.73
CA PRO A 35 4.43 -12.71 -15.20
C PRO A 35 4.52 -12.55 -16.72
N ALA A 36 3.54 -11.85 -17.30
CA ALA A 36 3.43 -11.65 -18.74
C ALA A 36 4.65 -10.93 -19.37
N ARG A 37 5.35 -10.07 -18.59
CA ARG A 37 6.65 -9.51 -18.98
C ARG A 37 7.48 -9.04 -17.78
N SER A 38 8.77 -8.82 -18.03
CA SER A 38 9.67 -8.13 -17.11
C SER A 38 9.41 -6.63 -17.02
N PHE A 39 9.78 -6.04 -15.89
CA PHE A 39 9.81 -4.59 -15.69
C PHE A 39 10.98 -3.96 -16.46
N THR A 40 10.73 -2.81 -17.08
CA THR A 40 11.80 -1.94 -17.59
C THR A 40 12.48 -1.19 -16.45
N GLU A 41 13.68 -0.66 -16.67
CA GLU A 41 14.38 0.14 -15.65
C GLU A 41 13.63 1.43 -15.28
N ALA A 42 12.91 2.04 -16.23
CA ALA A 42 12.08 3.21 -15.96
C ALA A 42 10.91 2.87 -15.02
N GLU A 43 10.25 1.74 -15.25
CA GLU A 43 9.18 1.25 -14.37
C GLU A 43 9.72 0.90 -12.98
N LYS A 44 10.88 0.23 -12.90
CA LYS A 44 11.54 -0.06 -11.62
C LYS A 44 11.85 1.25 -10.88
N LYS A 45 12.39 2.27 -11.56
CA LYS A 45 12.67 3.59 -10.98
C LYS A 45 11.39 4.23 -10.43
N ALA A 46 10.33 4.30 -11.22
CA ALA A 46 9.06 4.90 -10.79
C ALA A 46 8.47 4.14 -9.58
N ALA A 47 8.44 2.81 -9.62
CA ALA A 47 7.93 2.00 -8.53
C ALA A 47 8.74 2.13 -7.23
N ARG A 48 10.08 2.16 -7.33
CA ARG A 48 10.95 2.44 -6.18
C ARG A 48 10.61 3.76 -5.53
N HIS A 49 10.48 4.82 -6.33
CA HIS A 49 10.18 6.15 -5.81
C HIS A 49 8.81 6.17 -5.12
N ALA A 50 7.80 5.50 -5.68
CA ALA A 50 6.47 5.41 -5.08
C ALA A 50 6.49 4.71 -3.71
N ILE A 51 7.28 3.63 -3.61
CA ILE A 51 7.47 2.87 -2.38
C ILE A 51 8.28 3.68 -1.36
N GLU A 52 9.36 4.35 -1.78
CA GLU A 52 10.21 5.19 -0.93
C GLU A 52 9.41 6.27 -0.20
N GLU A 53 8.36 6.81 -0.81
CA GLU A 53 7.50 7.77 -0.14
C GLU A 53 6.70 7.19 1.03
N TRP A 54 6.17 5.98 0.88
CA TRP A 54 5.56 5.26 2.00
C TRP A 54 6.59 5.00 3.09
N ASN A 55 7.84 4.69 2.72
CA ASN A 55 8.92 4.44 3.67
C ASN A 55 9.24 5.68 4.49
N GLU A 56 9.39 6.82 3.81
CA GLU A 56 9.67 8.10 4.45
C GLU A 56 8.52 8.54 5.35
N ALA A 57 7.26 8.31 4.95
CA ALA A 57 6.10 8.56 5.80
C ALA A 57 6.08 7.68 7.05
N LEU A 58 6.29 6.37 6.89
CA LEU A 58 6.36 5.41 8.01
C LEU A 58 7.53 5.75 8.96
N LYS A 59 8.67 6.16 8.40
CA LYS A 59 9.87 6.60 9.14
C LYS A 59 9.58 7.85 9.95
N ARG A 60 9.02 8.91 9.34
CA ARG A 60 8.60 10.14 10.03
C ARG A 60 7.61 9.83 11.14
N PHE A 61 6.63 8.97 10.89
CA PHE A 61 5.68 8.55 11.91
C PHE A 61 6.36 7.85 13.08
N ALA A 62 7.24 6.89 12.79
CA ALA A 62 7.98 6.16 13.81
C ALA A 62 8.83 7.09 14.70
N VAL A 63 9.56 8.01 14.08
CA VAL A 63 10.36 9.03 14.78
C VAL A 63 9.47 9.92 15.65
N SER A 64 8.30 10.33 15.15
CA SER A 64 7.33 11.13 15.92
C SER A 64 6.81 10.41 17.19
N LYS A 65 6.87 9.07 17.21
CA LYS A 65 6.50 8.24 18.36
C LYS A 65 7.69 7.80 19.21
N GLY A 66 8.88 8.35 18.97
CA GLY A 66 10.08 8.10 19.76
C GLY A 66 10.86 6.84 19.36
N ALA A 67 10.59 6.26 18.19
CA ALA A 67 11.47 5.24 17.63
C ALA A 67 12.76 5.88 17.10
N SER A 68 13.87 5.12 17.13
CA SER A 68 15.09 5.50 16.43
C SER A 68 14.83 5.59 14.92
N ASP A 69 15.65 6.37 14.20
CA ASP A 69 15.61 6.43 12.75
C ASP A 69 15.75 5.01 12.17
N ARG A 70 14.71 4.48 11.52
CA ARG A 70 14.68 3.11 10.99
C ARG A 70 14.17 3.15 9.57
N GLU A 71 14.97 2.64 8.65
CA GLU A 71 14.52 2.33 7.30
C GLU A 71 13.50 1.20 7.36
N ARG A 72 12.41 1.35 6.62
CA ARG A 72 11.31 0.40 6.59
C ARG A 72 10.83 0.31 5.16
N ILE A 73 11.05 -0.87 4.61
CA ILE A 73 10.95 -1.29 3.22
C ILE A 73 12.21 -1.04 2.40
N VAL A 74 12.70 -2.11 1.78
CA VAL A 74 13.89 -2.12 0.92
C VAL A 74 13.67 -3.09 -0.22
N GLU A 75 14.27 -2.83 -1.37
CA GLU A 75 14.33 -3.87 -2.40
C GLU A 75 15.36 -4.92 -2.00
N GLY A 76 15.03 -6.20 -2.16
CA GLY A 76 16.02 -7.27 -2.02
C GLY A 76 15.43 -8.63 -1.63
N GLU A 77 16.27 -9.66 -1.75
CA GLU A 77 15.89 -11.04 -1.41
C GLU A 77 16.27 -11.41 0.04
N PRO A 78 15.51 -12.30 0.70
CA PRO A 78 14.21 -12.80 0.26
C PRO A 78 13.13 -11.70 0.24
N CYS A 79 12.24 -11.67 -0.75
CA CYS A 79 11.16 -10.66 -0.80
C CYS A 79 9.99 -11.02 0.12
N ASP A 80 9.31 -10.00 0.66
CA ASP A 80 8.05 -10.13 1.40
C ASP A 80 6.84 -9.74 0.53
N ILE A 81 7.05 -8.81 -0.42
CA ILE A 81 6.10 -8.37 -1.46
C ILE A 81 6.73 -8.63 -2.84
N THR A 82 5.94 -9.02 -3.83
CA THR A 82 6.41 -9.11 -5.23
C THR A 82 5.55 -8.28 -6.17
N LEU A 83 6.16 -7.67 -7.19
CA LEU A 83 5.50 -6.85 -8.20
C LEU A 83 5.57 -7.57 -9.54
N ARG A 84 4.44 -7.62 -10.27
CA ARG A 84 4.28 -8.39 -11.51
C ARG A 84 3.47 -7.61 -12.56
N TRP A 85 3.86 -7.74 -13.82
CA TRP A 85 3.01 -7.39 -14.95
C TRP A 85 2.21 -8.62 -15.39
N GLU A 86 0.92 -8.49 -15.55
CA GLU A 86 0.04 -9.55 -16.02
C GLU A 86 -0.88 -9.08 -17.14
N ASP A 87 -1.34 -10.00 -17.98
CA ASP A 87 -2.25 -9.69 -19.09
C ASP A 87 -3.72 -9.86 -18.68
N ASP A 88 -4.63 -9.43 -19.57
CA ASP A 88 -6.06 -9.56 -19.30
C ASP A 88 -6.52 -11.01 -19.08
N SER A 89 -5.79 -12.02 -19.54
CA SER A 89 -6.19 -13.40 -19.29
C SER A 89 -6.05 -13.76 -17.81
N PHE A 90 -5.00 -13.24 -17.15
CA PHE A 90 -4.85 -13.31 -15.70
C PHE A 90 -6.02 -12.63 -14.98
N PHE A 91 -6.40 -11.42 -15.43
CA PHE A 91 -7.52 -10.65 -14.87
C PHE A 91 -8.92 -11.11 -15.34
N ARG A 92 -9.03 -12.11 -16.23
CA ARG A 92 -10.31 -12.77 -16.56
C ARG A 92 -10.47 -14.07 -15.78
N ASP A 93 -9.36 -14.75 -15.49
CA ASP A 93 -9.34 -16.09 -14.94
C ASP A 93 -9.39 -16.11 -13.40
N TYR A 94 -10.37 -15.41 -12.83
CA TYR A 94 -10.72 -15.49 -11.41
C TYR A 94 -11.55 -16.74 -11.15
N ARG A 95 -10.95 -17.92 -11.34
CA ARG A 95 -11.55 -19.19 -10.91
C ARG A 95 -11.49 -19.28 -9.39
N VAL A 96 -12.43 -18.63 -8.71
CA VAL A 96 -12.81 -19.04 -7.36
C VAL A 96 -13.47 -20.41 -7.51
N ARG A 97 -13.07 -21.38 -6.70
CA ARG A 97 -13.79 -22.65 -6.63
C ARG A 97 -14.63 -22.66 -5.36
N ASN A 98 -15.90 -23.05 -5.47
CA ASN A 98 -16.70 -23.26 -4.27
C ASN A 98 -16.13 -24.45 -3.46
N ALA A 99 -16.65 -24.68 -2.25
CA ALA A 99 -16.28 -25.81 -1.40
C ALA A 99 -16.49 -27.21 -2.06
N SER A 100 -17.25 -27.27 -3.16
CA SER A 100 -17.50 -28.49 -3.96
C SER A 100 -16.52 -28.64 -5.14
N GLY A 101 -15.63 -27.67 -5.36
CA GLY A 101 -14.64 -27.67 -6.45
C GLY A 101 -15.13 -27.10 -7.77
N ASP A 102 -16.39 -26.64 -7.86
CA ASP A 102 -16.94 -26.03 -9.08
C ASP A 102 -16.36 -24.64 -9.29
N VAL A 103 -16.11 -24.28 -10.54
CA VAL A 103 -15.72 -22.91 -10.90
C VAL A 103 -16.90 -21.98 -10.63
N THR A 104 -16.74 -21.10 -9.65
CA THR A 104 -17.56 -19.90 -9.49
C THR A 104 -16.82 -18.76 -10.16
N HIS A 105 -17.49 -18.01 -11.03
CA HIS A 105 -16.89 -16.82 -11.63
C HIS A 105 -16.64 -15.79 -10.51
N GLY A 106 -15.37 -15.50 -10.21
CA GLY A 106 -15.01 -14.31 -9.45
C GLY A 106 -15.28 -13.04 -10.27
N ASP A 107 -15.06 -11.88 -9.67
CA ASP A 107 -15.22 -10.59 -10.36
C ASP A 107 -14.24 -10.48 -11.53
N ASP A 108 -14.70 -10.06 -12.70
CA ASP A 108 -13.84 -9.73 -13.84
C ASP A 108 -13.11 -8.41 -13.54
N LEU A 109 -11.79 -8.47 -13.34
CA LEU A 109 -10.96 -7.30 -13.03
C LEU A 109 -10.16 -6.81 -14.24
N THR A 110 -10.54 -7.17 -15.47
CA THR A 110 -9.85 -6.67 -16.69
C THR A 110 -9.81 -5.15 -16.80
N GLY A 111 -10.80 -4.45 -16.20
CA GLY A 111 -10.81 -2.98 -16.12
C GLY A 111 -9.92 -2.38 -15.02
N SER A 112 -9.28 -3.20 -14.19
CA SER A 112 -8.41 -2.72 -13.10
C SER A 112 -7.00 -2.48 -13.61
N ALA A 113 -6.43 -1.32 -13.27
CA ALA A 113 -5.04 -0.98 -13.62
C ALA A 113 -4.03 -1.74 -12.74
N GLY A 114 -4.31 -1.80 -11.44
CA GLY A 114 -3.53 -2.52 -10.45
C GLY A 114 -4.43 -3.41 -9.60
N TYR A 115 -3.83 -4.42 -8.98
CA TYR A 115 -4.46 -5.22 -7.97
C TYR A 115 -3.45 -5.71 -6.93
N SER A 116 -3.85 -5.67 -5.67
CA SER A 116 -3.04 -6.03 -4.51
C SER A 116 -3.58 -7.28 -3.84
N ASP A 117 -2.87 -8.40 -4.00
CA ASP A 117 -3.18 -9.65 -3.31
C ASP A 117 -2.35 -9.81 -2.04
N ARG A 118 -3.04 -9.82 -0.92
CA ARG A 118 -2.42 -9.91 0.42
C ARG A 118 -2.34 -11.37 0.84
N ILE A 119 -1.36 -11.78 1.64
CA ILE A 119 -1.34 -13.15 2.19
C ILE A 119 -2.64 -13.40 2.99
N GLY A 120 -3.48 -14.32 2.52
CA GLY A 120 -4.79 -14.58 3.10
C GLY A 120 -5.86 -13.52 2.78
N GLY A 121 -5.54 -12.47 2.03
CA GLY A 121 -6.48 -11.71 1.20
C GLY A 121 -6.86 -12.55 -0.01
N GLY A 122 -8.12 -12.48 -0.43
CA GLY A 122 -8.71 -13.53 -1.25
C GLY A 122 -9.05 -14.74 -0.39
N SER A 123 -10.07 -14.59 0.46
CA SER A 123 -10.56 -15.76 1.15
C SER A 123 -11.31 -16.64 0.15
N LEU A 124 -10.96 -17.93 0.13
CA LEU A 124 -11.81 -18.97 -0.48
C LEU A 124 -13.14 -19.16 0.29
N GLU A 125 -13.29 -18.49 1.44
CA GLU A 125 -14.47 -18.55 2.31
C GLU A 125 -14.86 -17.15 2.81
N GLU A 126 -16.15 -16.84 2.90
CA GLU A 126 -16.65 -15.57 3.46
C GLU A 126 -16.00 -15.26 4.82
N VAL A 127 -15.29 -14.13 4.95
CA VAL A 127 -14.80 -13.69 6.26
C VAL A 127 -16.02 -13.27 7.09
N GLU A 128 -16.32 -13.99 8.16
CA GLU A 128 -17.46 -13.71 9.03
C GLU A 128 -17.46 -12.22 9.46
N GLY A 129 -18.46 -11.47 9.00
CA GLY A 129 -18.62 -10.04 9.30
C GLY A 129 -18.00 -9.04 8.31
N ARG A 130 -17.44 -9.49 7.17
CA ARG A 130 -16.95 -8.58 6.09
C ARG A 130 -17.50 -8.95 4.69
N PRO A 131 -18.81 -8.77 4.45
CA PRO A 131 -19.37 -8.95 3.11
C PRO A 131 -18.84 -7.86 2.15
N GLY A 132 -18.13 -8.24 1.09
CA GLY A 132 -17.73 -7.34 0.00
C GLY A 132 -16.23 -7.20 -0.29
N THR A 133 -15.35 -8.00 0.33
CA THR A 133 -13.96 -8.11 -0.16
C THR A 133 -13.98 -8.85 -1.51
N PRO A 134 -13.41 -8.28 -2.59
CA PRO A 134 -13.32 -8.96 -3.88
C PRO A 134 -12.66 -10.32 -3.68
N TYR A 135 -13.32 -11.37 -4.18
CA TYR A 135 -12.85 -12.73 -4.06
C TYR A 135 -11.67 -12.93 -4.99
N THR A 136 -10.44 -12.77 -4.49
CA THR A 136 -9.30 -13.34 -5.17
C THR A 136 -9.17 -14.81 -4.86
N PRO A 137 -8.64 -15.60 -5.80
CA PRO A 137 -8.28 -16.97 -5.48
C PRO A 137 -7.30 -16.88 -4.32
N GLY A 138 -7.69 -17.42 -3.15
CA GLY A 138 -6.73 -17.80 -2.14
C GLY A 138 -5.79 -18.80 -2.79
N ARG A 139 -4.68 -18.33 -3.36
CA ARG A 139 -3.59 -19.19 -3.81
C ARG A 139 -2.72 -19.49 -2.61
N ASP A 140 -3.31 -20.18 -1.62
CA ASP A 140 -2.56 -20.92 -0.61
C ASP A 140 -2.00 -22.21 -1.24
N LEU A 141 -1.20 -22.03 -2.28
CA LEU A 141 -0.32 -23.06 -2.82
C LEU A 141 1.09 -22.64 -2.45
N THR A 142 1.93 -23.62 -2.12
CA THR A 142 3.37 -23.48 -1.89
C THR A 142 4.14 -22.73 -2.99
N ALA A 143 3.50 -22.41 -4.13
CA ALA A 143 3.99 -21.59 -5.22
C ALA A 143 3.90 -20.07 -5.01
N PHE A 144 3.04 -19.56 -4.11
CA PHE A 144 2.82 -18.11 -3.90
C PHE A 144 2.80 -17.71 -2.40
N PRO A 145 3.91 -17.91 -1.64
CA PRO A 145 3.96 -17.71 -0.20
C PRO A 145 4.08 -16.23 0.25
N ARG A 146 3.93 -15.26 -0.67
CA ARG A 146 4.28 -13.84 -0.47
C ARG A 146 3.10 -12.95 -0.87
N SER A 147 3.06 -11.72 -0.36
CA SER A 147 2.09 -10.74 -0.85
C SER A 147 2.47 -10.30 -2.27
N GLU A 148 1.50 -10.03 -3.13
CA GLU A 148 1.72 -9.75 -4.55
C GLU A 148 0.96 -8.51 -5.00
N ILE A 149 1.60 -7.73 -5.86
CA ILE A 149 1.00 -6.63 -6.59
C ILE A 149 1.07 -6.96 -8.07
N TYR A 150 -0.08 -6.90 -8.72
CA TYR A 150 -0.27 -7.17 -10.13
C TYR A 150 -0.65 -5.88 -10.86
N PHE A 151 -0.03 -5.64 -12.00
CA PHE A 151 -0.37 -4.53 -12.89
C PHE A 151 -0.85 -5.08 -14.23
N ASN A 152 -2.00 -4.59 -14.71
CA ASN A 152 -2.56 -5.04 -15.98
C ASN A 152 -1.84 -4.36 -17.16
N LEU A 153 -1.28 -5.16 -18.07
CA LEU A 153 -0.69 -4.69 -19.32
C LEU A 153 -1.62 -3.79 -20.14
N ASN A 154 -2.91 -4.13 -20.15
CA ASN A 154 -3.93 -3.44 -20.92
C ASN A 154 -4.86 -2.66 -20.01
N ALA A 155 -4.34 -2.04 -18.94
CA ALA A 155 -5.12 -1.21 -18.04
C ALA A 155 -6.03 -0.26 -18.83
N THR A 156 -7.32 -0.59 -18.86
CA THR A 156 -8.37 0.22 -19.46
C THR A 156 -9.13 0.80 -18.30
N ALA A 157 -8.90 2.08 -17.98
CA ALA A 157 -9.87 2.75 -17.13
C ALA A 157 -11.23 2.65 -17.86
N ALA A 158 -12.33 2.48 -17.13
CA ALA A 158 -13.67 2.22 -17.67
C ALA A 158 -14.24 3.34 -18.59
N ILE A 159 -13.41 4.30 -18.99
CA ILE A 159 -13.70 5.44 -19.86
C ILE A 159 -12.81 5.31 -21.11
N SER A 160 -13.41 5.39 -22.29
CA SER A 160 -13.01 4.65 -23.50
C SER A 160 -11.81 5.15 -24.31
N ASP A 161 -11.12 6.22 -23.90
CA ASP A 161 -10.22 6.95 -24.81
C ASP A 161 -8.73 6.89 -24.39
N PHE A 162 -8.37 6.01 -23.44
CA PHE A 162 -7.01 5.96 -22.87
C PHE A 162 -6.06 4.99 -23.59
N SER A 163 -4.78 5.34 -23.56
CA SER A 163 -3.68 4.72 -24.32
C SER A 163 -2.62 4.06 -23.43
N GLY A 164 -3.06 3.32 -22.41
CA GLY A 164 -2.19 2.51 -21.55
C GLY A 164 -1.44 3.32 -20.49
N TRP A 165 -0.24 2.87 -20.14
CA TRP A 165 0.54 3.38 -19.01
C TRP A 165 1.41 4.58 -19.37
N PHE A 166 1.40 5.58 -18.49
CA PHE A 166 2.43 6.59 -18.39
C PHE A 166 3.42 6.19 -17.29
N VAL A 167 4.68 6.01 -17.69
CA VAL A 167 5.78 5.76 -16.76
C VAL A 167 6.57 7.05 -16.66
N ASP A 168 6.46 7.71 -15.51
CA ASP A 168 7.11 8.99 -15.26
C ASP A 168 8.65 8.85 -15.29
N PRO A 169 9.36 9.53 -16.21
CA PRO A 169 10.82 9.52 -16.23
C PRO A 169 11.42 10.32 -15.06
N THR A 170 10.67 11.28 -14.55
CA THR A 170 11.03 12.21 -13.49
C THR A 170 10.04 12.13 -12.33
N PRO A 171 9.86 10.98 -11.67
CA PRO A 171 8.88 10.84 -10.57
C PRO A 171 9.18 11.80 -9.39
N GLU A 172 10.38 12.36 -9.36
CA GLU A 172 10.79 13.39 -8.41
C GLU A 172 10.22 14.80 -8.73
N THR A 173 9.75 15.04 -9.96
CA THR A 173 9.24 16.31 -10.46
C THR A 173 8.00 16.14 -11.33
N ASP A 174 6.90 16.79 -10.98
CA ASP A 174 5.62 16.68 -11.71
C ASP A 174 5.56 17.50 -13.02
N GLU A 175 6.62 17.49 -13.83
CA GLU A 175 6.75 18.40 -14.98
C GLU A 175 5.80 18.08 -16.14
N GLU A 176 5.40 16.81 -16.27
CA GLU A 176 4.42 16.32 -17.24
C GLU A 176 2.98 16.71 -16.90
N PHE A 177 2.78 17.29 -15.72
CA PHE A 177 1.47 17.66 -15.21
C PHE A 177 1.38 19.17 -14.98
N GLU A 178 0.15 19.64 -14.96
CA GLU A 178 -0.18 21.00 -14.60
C GLU A 178 -1.35 21.08 -13.64
N GLU A 179 -1.31 22.13 -12.83
CA GLU A 179 -2.35 22.40 -11.87
C GLU A 179 -3.51 23.10 -12.55
N VAL A 180 -4.68 22.48 -12.50
CA VAL A 180 -5.93 23.04 -13.04
C VAL A 180 -6.96 23.20 -11.92
N GLU A 181 -7.97 24.04 -12.14
CA GLU A 181 -9.12 24.09 -11.24
C GLU A 181 -9.92 22.79 -11.34
N SER A 182 -10.35 22.25 -10.20
CA SER A 182 -11.27 21.12 -10.22
C SER A 182 -12.57 21.53 -10.90
N ASP A 183 -12.98 20.74 -11.86
CA ASP A 183 -14.24 20.82 -12.59
C ASP A 183 -15.47 20.53 -11.72
N THR A 184 -15.26 19.88 -10.58
CA THR A 184 -16.28 19.25 -9.74
C THR A 184 -16.42 19.93 -8.37
N ILE A 185 -15.33 20.49 -7.81
CA ILE A 185 -15.38 21.26 -6.56
C ILE A 185 -14.68 22.63 -6.72
N PRO A 186 -15.45 23.74 -6.71
CA PRO A 186 -14.87 25.09 -6.70
C PRO A 186 -13.92 25.28 -5.52
N ALA A 187 -12.80 25.99 -5.74
CA ALA A 187 -11.71 26.15 -4.78
C ALA A 187 -10.92 24.86 -4.46
N TYR A 188 -10.92 23.89 -5.37
CA TYR A 188 -9.98 22.77 -5.38
C TYR A 188 -9.13 22.78 -6.66
N ARG A 189 -7.99 22.09 -6.62
CA ARG A 189 -7.02 21.99 -7.71
C ARG A 189 -6.74 20.52 -8.04
N GLN A 190 -6.59 20.20 -9.31
CA GLN A 190 -6.19 18.88 -9.78
C GLN A 190 -4.81 18.97 -10.44
N LEU A 191 -4.07 17.87 -10.41
CA LEU A 191 -2.82 17.75 -11.15
C LEU A 191 -3.07 16.81 -12.34
N VAL A 192 -3.26 17.40 -13.51
CA VAL A 192 -3.64 16.70 -14.74
C VAL A 192 -2.50 16.75 -15.75
N ALA A 193 -2.43 15.75 -16.61
CA ALA A 193 -1.44 15.69 -17.68
C ALA A 193 -1.56 16.93 -18.55
N ARG A 194 -0.41 17.48 -18.95
CA ARG A 194 -0.38 18.58 -19.92
C ARG A 194 -1.01 18.11 -21.23
N PRO A 195 -1.86 18.93 -21.87
CA PRO A 195 -2.42 18.60 -23.19
C PRO A 195 -1.31 18.29 -24.19
N ASP A 196 -1.51 17.23 -24.98
CA ASP A 196 -0.55 16.71 -25.97
C ASP A 196 0.81 16.26 -25.36
N GLY A 197 0.90 16.17 -24.03
CA GLY A 197 2.08 15.72 -23.30
C GLY A 197 2.20 14.19 -23.22
N PRO A 198 3.34 13.67 -22.72
CA PRO A 198 3.57 12.21 -22.66
C PRO A 198 2.64 11.48 -21.69
N ALA A 199 2.10 12.17 -20.68
CA ALA A 199 1.12 11.64 -19.73
C ALA A 199 -0.33 11.75 -20.23
N ASP A 200 -0.55 12.47 -21.34
CA ASP A 200 -1.88 12.74 -21.86
C ASP A 200 -2.57 11.45 -22.34
N ASN A 201 -3.84 11.28 -21.99
CA ASN A 201 -4.67 10.09 -22.18
C ASN A 201 -4.04 8.79 -21.66
N ARG A 202 -3.29 8.81 -20.56
CA ARG A 202 -2.63 7.62 -19.97
C ARG A 202 -2.83 7.51 -18.47
N ILE A 203 -2.67 6.30 -17.95
CA ILE A 203 -2.75 6.01 -16.52
C ILE A 203 -1.36 6.19 -15.89
N ASP A 204 -1.26 7.01 -14.85
CA ASP A 204 0.00 7.27 -14.16
C ASP A 204 0.44 6.04 -13.34
N PHE A 205 1.43 5.31 -13.85
CA PHE A 205 1.97 4.10 -13.22
C PHE A 205 2.47 4.35 -11.80
N TYR A 206 3.10 5.52 -11.59
CA TYR A 206 3.60 5.95 -10.29
C TYR A 206 2.49 5.98 -9.22
N THR A 207 1.35 6.58 -9.57
CA THR A 207 0.19 6.69 -8.70
C THR A 207 -0.41 5.32 -8.39
N VAL A 208 -0.56 4.44 -9.40
CA VAL A 208 -1.08 3.08 -9.19
C VAL A 208 -0.16 2.26 -8.29
N VAL A 209 1.17 2.27 -8.50
CA VAL A 209 2.10 1.56 -7.60
C VAL A 209 1.93 2.04 -6.16
N LYS A 210 1.82 3.35 -5.94
CA LYS A 210 1.66 3.93 -4.60
C LYS A 210 0.34 3.49 -3.96
N HIS A 211 -0.74 3.44 -4.73
CA HIS A 211 -2.06 2.98 -4.30
C HIS A 211 -2.00 1.50 -3.88
N GLU A 212 -1.52 0.63 -4.76
CA GLU A 212 -1.42 -0.80 -4.50
C GLU A 212 -0.48 -1.11 -3.33
N PHE A 213 0.64 -0.38 -3.23
CA PHE A 213 1.52 -0.53 -2.08
C PHE A 213 0.84 -0.07 -0.78
N GLY A 214 -0.01 0.95 -0.82
CA GLY A 214 -0.86 1.31 0.32
C GLY A 214 -1.80 0.17 0.74
N HIS A 215 -2.36 -0.57 -0.21
CA HIS A 215 -3.06 -1.80 0.11
C HIS A 215 -2.14 -2.83 0.77
N MET A 216 -0.91 -3.06 0.30
CA MET A 216 0.03 -3.95 0.99
C MET A 216 0.24 -3.55 2.45
N LEU A 217 0.24 -2.25 2.75
CA LEU A 217 0.31 -1.69 4.10
C LEU A 217 -1.01 -1.75 4.88
N GLY A 218 -2.04 -2.44 4.40
CA GLY A 218 -3.29 -2.62 5.13
C GLY A 218 -4.31 -1.48 4.96
N PHE A 219 -4.07 -0.49 4.11
CA PHE A 219 -5.05 0.56 3.87
C PHE A 219 -6.15 0.06 2.93
N ASP A 220 -7.41 0.30 3.31
CA ASP A 220 -8.55 0.13 2.40
C ASP A 220 -8.82 1.42 1.62
N HIS A 221 -9.62 1.33 0.56
CA HIS A 221 -10.07 2.49 -0.19
C HIS A 221 -10.68 3.58 0.72
N ASP A 222 -10.56 4.83 0.28
CA ASP A 222 -10.98 6.03 0.99
C ASP A 222 -11.86 6.91 0.10
N GLY A 223 -13.13 6.52 -0.03
CA GLY A 223 -14.02 7.14 -1.01
C GLY A 223 -13.75 6.64 -2.43
N HIS A 224 -14.25 7.40 -3.42
CA HIS A 224 -14.18 7.06 -4.84
C HIS A 224 -13.78 8.29 -5.65
N ALA A 225 -12.98 8.10 -6.70
CA ALA A 225 -12.62 9.16 -7.63
C ALA A 225 -13.88 9.87 -8.17
N GLY A 226 -13.87 11.20 -8.20
CA GLY A 226 -14.98 12.03 -8.70
C GLY A 226 -16.19 12.17 -7.76
N ALA A 227 -16.26 11.45 -6.65
CA ALA A 227 -17.23 11.78 -5.60
C ALA A 227 -16.72 13.02 -4.84
N ASN A 228 -17.63 13.86 -4.31
CA ASN A 228 -17.31 15.01 -3.43
C ASN A 228 -16.48 14.67 -2.16
N GLY A 229 -15.99 13.42 -2.04
CA GLY A 229 -15.18 12.88 -0.96
C GLY A 229 -13.74 12.54 -1.33
N ASP A 230 -13.37 12.44 -2.61
CA ASP A 230 -11.96 12.31 -3.00
C ASP A 230 -11.28 13.67 -2.86
N ARG A 231 -10.31 13.77 -1.96
CA ARG A 231 -9.55 15.00 -1.69
C ARG A 231 -8.09 14.84 -2.09
N GLY A 232 -7.84 14.06 -3.13
CA GLY A 232 -6.51 13.73 -3.61
C GLY A 232 -5.78 12.75 -2.70
N GLN A 233 -6.53 11.86 -2.04
CA GLN A 233 -5.95 10.76 -1.28
C GLN A 233 -5.42 9.71 -2.24
N VAL A 234 -4.24 9.16 -1.94
CA VAL A 234 -3.71 8.08 -2.77
C VAL A 234 -4.59 6.83 -2.72
N MET A 235 -5.31 6.61 -1.61
CA MET A 235 -6.18 5.46 -1.40
C MET A 235 -7.62 5.68 -1.89
N ALA A 236 -7.94 6.72 -2.66
CA ALA A 236 -9.26 6.86 -3.25
C ALA A 236 -9.56 5.70 -4.22
N GLY A 237 -10.79 5.16 -4.19
CA GLY A 237 -11.18 4.06 -5.06
C GLY A 237 -11.32 4.50 -6.52
N GLY A 238 -10.44 4.00 -7.38
CA GLY A 238 -10.34 4.35 -8.80
C GLY A 238 -9.22 5.38 -9.06
N VAL A 239 -8.56 5.26 -10.21
CA VAL A 239 -7.55 6.21 -10.68
C VAL A 239 -8.09 6.88 -11.94
N GLY A 240 -8.23 8.19 -11.90
CA GLY A 240 -8.51 8.99 -13.10
C GLY A 240 -7.33 8.87 -14.06
N ALA A 241 -7.57 8.51 -15.32
CA ALA A 241 -6.53 8.64 -16.32
C ALA A 241 -6.25 10.13 -16.60
N GLN A 242 -5.04 10.45 -17.06
CA GLN A 242 -4.46 11.79 -17.11
C GLN A 242 -4.24 12.44 -15.75
N GLU A 243 -4.74 11.87 -14.65
CA GLU A 243 -4.61 12.47 -13.34
C GLU A 243 -3.42 11.85 -12.59
N ARG A 244 -2.64 12.72 -11.97
CA ARG A 244 -1.72 12.33 -10.89
C ARG A 244 -2.36 12.51 -9.52
N ARG A 245 -3.23 13.52 -9.37
CA ARG A 245 -4.01 13.76 -8.14
C ARG A 245 -5.35 14.41 -8.43
N HIS A 246 -6.36 13.91 -7.73
CA HIS A 246 -7.68 14.50 -7.68
C HIS A 246 -7.77 15.61 -6.62
N GLN A 247 -8.62 16.63 -6.85
CA GLN A 247 -9.17 17.59 -5.88
C GLN A 247 -8.35 17.91 -4.58
N VAL A 248 -7.46 18.89 -4.65
CA VAL A 248 -6.71 19.47 -3.51
C VAL A 248 -7.30 20.83 -3.07
N PRO A 249 -7.59 21.09 -1.77
CA PRO A 249 -8.16 22.37 -1.32
C PRO A 249 -7.23 23.58 -1.53
N VAL A 250 -7.77 24.68 -2.06
CA VAL A 250 -7.03 25.96 -2.32
C VAL A 250 -6.57 26.66 -1.03
N GLN A 251 -7.24 26.43 0.11
CA GLN A 251 -6.92 27.13 1.38
C GLN A 251 -5.61 26.65 2.03
N ASP A 252 -5.08 25.50 1.62
CA ASP A 252 -3.81 24.93 2.12
C ASP A 252 -2.59 25.32 1.26
N LEU A 253 -2.80 26.04 0.14
CA LEU A 253 -1.81 26.26 -0.92
C LEU A 253 -0.49 26.92 -0.46
N HIS A 254 -0.45 27.76 0.57
CA HIS A 254 0.79 28.47 0.91
C HIS A 254 1.81 27.61 1.69
N ALA A 255 1.37 26.52 2.34
CA ALA A 255 2.24 25.50 2.93
C ALA A 255 2.37 24.26 2.03
N TRP A 256 1.35 23.99 1.19
CA TRP A 256 1.29 22.84 0.27
C TRP A 256 2.01 23.00 -1.07
N ALA A 257 2.13 24.23 -1.62
CA ALA A 257 2.39 24.45 -3.05
C ALA A 257 3.77 23.99 -3.57
N VAL A 258 4.74 23.66 -2.72
CA VAL A 258 6.10 23.27 -3.18
C VAL A 258 6.56 21.92 -2.62
N GLY A 259 5.95 21.42 -1.54
CA GLY A 259 6.41 20.21 -0.84
C GLY A 259 5.41 19.04 -0.78
N ALA A 260 4.10 19.27 -0.97
CA ALA A 260 3.07 18.24 -0.76
C ALA A 260 2.48 17.65 -2.06
N ARG A 261 2.82 18.21 -3.22
CA ARG A 261 2.33 17.74 -4.54
C ARG A 261 2.86 16.35 -4.92
N ARG A 262 3.98 15.96 -4.33
CA ARG A 262 4.69 14.71 -4.60
C ARG A 262 4.23 13.56 -3.70
N HIS A 263 3.81 13.88 -2.47
CA HIS A 263 3.80 12.95 -1.34
C HIS A 263 2.41 12.60 -0.77
N LEU A 264 2.33 11.50 -0.01
CA LEU A 264 1.18 11.19 0.85
C LEU A 264 0.66 12.46 1.52
N ASN A 265 -0.63 12.75 1.33
CA ASN A 265 -1.20 14.00 1.84
C ASN A 265 -1.44 13.90 3.36
N GLU A 266 -1.85 14.99 4.01
CA GLU A 266 -2.13 14.95 5.45
C GLU A 266 -3.21 13.94 5.85
N HIS A 267 -4.16 13.66 4.95
CA HIS A 267 -5.19 12.65 5.16
C HIS A 267 -4.57 11.24 5.20
N ASP A 268 -3.74 10.91 4.21
CA ASP A 268 -3.00 9.65 4.14
C ASP A 268 -2.11 9.48 5.39
N MET A 269 -1.43 10.55 5.81
CA MET A 269 -0.62 10.57 7.03
C MET A 269 -1.46 10.32 8.27
N ARG A 270 -2.61 11.00 8.46
CA ARG A 270 -3.52 10.76 9.59
C ARG A 270 -4.03 9.32 9.60
N ARG A 271 -4.30 8.73 8.43
CA ARG A 271 -4.68 7.31 8.34
C ARG A 271 -3.55 6.40 8.77
N LEU A 272 -2.32 6.67 8.34
CA LEU A 272 -1.14 5.96 8.84
C LEU A 272 -1.07 6.07 10.36
N GLU A 273 -1.30 7.26 10.94
CA GLU A 273 -1.30 7.43 12.39
C GLU A 273 -2.35 6.57 13.09
N VAL A 274 -3.60 6.61 12.63
CA VAL A 274 -4.71 5.83 13.21
C VAL A 274 -4.47 4.34 13.03
N HIS A 275 -4.04 3.93 11.83
CA HIS A 275 -3.85 2.54 11.46
C HIS A 275 -2.71 1.88 12.25
N TYR A 276 -1.66 2.65 12.57
CA TYR A 276 -0.47 2.18 13.27
C TYR A 276 -0.29 2.74 14.69
N ALA A 277 -1.27 3.46 15.25
CA ALA A 277 -1.18 4.03 16.59
C ALA A 277 -0.81 3.00 17.66
N GLY A 278 -1.38 1.79 17.58
CA GLY A 278 -1.10 0.68 18.49
C GLY A 278 0.21 -0.08 18.19
N ALA A 279 0.77 0.09 16.99
CA ALA A 279 2.00 -0.56 16.54
C ALA A 279 3.25 0.24 16.95
N PHE A 280 3.17 1.57 16.87
CA PHE A 280 4.28 2.48 17.17
C PHE A 280 4.08 3.34 18.41
N GLY A 281 2.96 3.21 19.13
CA GLY A 281 2.75 3.91 20.39
C GLY A 281 3.86 3.60 21.40
N PRO A 282 4.20 4.54 22.31
CA PRO A 282 5.03 4.20 23.46
C PRO A 282 4.39 3.00 24.15
N GLU A 283 5.19 1.98 24.50
CA GLU A 283 4.71 0.87 25.33
C GLU A 283 3.80 1.47 26.40
N ASP A 284 2.52 1.11 26.34
CA ASP A 284 1.47 1.73 27.13
C ASP A 284 2.01 1.91 28.54
N GLY A 285 2.08 3.13 29.08
CA GLY A 285 2.87 3.43 30.28
C GLY A 285 2.50 2.54 31.48
N ARG A 286 1.29 1.98 31.45
CA ARG A 286 0.80 0.90 32.32
C ARG A 286 1.65 -0.37 32.26
N SER A 287 2.08 -0.84 31.09
CA SER A 287 2.93 -2.02 30.93
C SER A 287 4.33 -1.82 31.50
N ARG A 288 4.93 -0.63 31.35
CA ARG A 288 6.21 -0.28 31.98
C ARG A 288 6.08 -0.19 33.50
N LEU A 289 5.01 0.43 34.01
CA LEU A 289 4.76 0.51 35.45
C LEU A 289 4.51 -0.88 36.05
N VAL A 290 3.71 -1.73 35.38
CA VAL A 290 3.43 -3.11 35.80
C VAL A 290 4.71 -3.96 35.76
N ARG A 291 5.51 -3.90 34.70
CA ARG A 291 6.81 -4.60 34.65
C ARG A 291 7.76 -4.13 35.74
N THR A 292 7.82 -2.82 35.99
CA THR A 292 8.68 -2.24 37.03
C THR A 292 8.24 -2.69 38.43
N LEU A 293 6.94 -2.63 38.72
CA LEU A 293 6.36 -3.12 39.98
C LEU A 293 6.59 -4.62 40.15
N PHE A 294 6.48 -5.41 39.08
CA PHE A 294 6.74 -6.85 39.10
C PHE A 294 8.20 -7.16 39.41
N VAL A 295 9.15 -6.44 38.80
CA VAL A 295 10.59 -6.57 39.10
C VAL A 295 10.89 -6.19 40.55
N ILE A 296 10.33 -5.09 41.06
CA ILE A 296 10.48 -4.67 42.46
C ILE A 296 9.94 -5.74 43.41
N LEU A 297 8.76 -6.29 43.12
CA LEU A 297 8.16 -7.36 43.93
C LEU A 297 9.03 -8.62 43.93
N LEU A 298 9.57 -9.02 42.76
CA LEU A 298 10.42 -10.18 42.64
C LEU A 298 11.72 -10.01 43.46
N LEU A 299 12.35 -8.84 43.39
CA LEU A 299 13.53 -8.51 44.18
C LEU A 299 13.24 -8.53 45.68
N ALA A 300 12.07 -8.03 46.11
CA ALA A 300 11.65 -8.08 47.51
C ALA A 300 11.45 -9.53 48.00
N ILE A 301 10.85 -10.39 47.18
CA ILE A 301 10.68 -11.83 47.49
C ILE A 301 12.03 -12.53 47.60
N VAL A 302 12.95 -12.28 46.66
CA VAL A 302 14.31 -12.86 46.70
C VAL A 302 15.05 -12.40 47.95
N ALA A 303 14.99 -11.11 48.29
CA ALA A 303 15.61 -10.58 49.50
C ALA A 303 15.03 -11.21 50.78
N ALA A 304 13.70 -11.39 50.85
CA ALA A 304 13.04 -12.04 51.98
C ALA A 304 13.44 -13.52 52.11
N LEU A 305 13.52 -14.26 50.99
CA LEU A 305 13.98 -15.65 50.99
C LEU A 305 15.43 -15.76 51.44
N VAL A 306 16.33 -14.92 50.94
CA VAL A 306 17.74 -14.89 51.38
C VAL A 306 17.82 -14.61 52.88
N PHE A 307 17.00 -13.71 53.42
CA PHE A 307 16.97 -13.40 54.85
C PHE A 307 16.46 -14.58 55.69
N VAL A 308 15.44 -15.30 55.23
CA VAL A 308 14.90 -16.49 55.92
C VAL A 308 15.89 -17.65 55.92
N PHE A 309 16.68 -17.83 54.86
CA PHE A 309 17.70 -18.89 54.79
C PHE A 309 19.06 -18.52 55.42
N ALA A 310 19.24 -17.27 55.86
CA ALA A 310 20.46 -16.80 56.52
C ALA A 310 20.36 -16.79 58.06
N ILE A 311 19.20 -17.13 58.63
CA ILE A 311 18.94 -17.27 60.08
C ILE A 311 18.89 -18.77 60.43
#